data_AF-A0A6B1G6Q8-F1
#
_entry.id   AF-A0A6B1G6Q8-F1
#
_cell.length_a   1.000
_cell.length_b   1.000
_cell.length_c   1.000
_cell.angle_alpha   90.00
_cell.angle_beta   90.00
_cell.angle_gamma   90.00
#
_symmetry.space_group_name_H-M   'P 1'
#
loop_
_entity.id
_entity.type
_entity.pdbx_description
1 polymer ?
#
loop_
_entity_poly.entity_id
_entity_poly.type
_entity_poly.pdbx_seq_one_letter_code
_entity_poly.pdbx_strand_id
1 'polypeptide(L)'
;MPYTNPFRMAVDIGMMLAFALTALFVLLPGTQPLLTDAAFLTSTGTAPPASMASHAETAAGKGAVSIEPHVATAAIGVEVLSPTVKEASSAAQAVMTDVWAALVAQNVDESDIRISHLNIFAERLGPDGLLNENQSRYHASNTLHITIRDLDSIDAVLDAAIAAGANNIYSVDFSLPDPAAVESETHAGAGPRPRQN
;
A
#
# COMPACT_ATOMS: atom_id res chain seq x y z
N MET A 1 -1.88 -51.02 -26.22
CA MET A 1 -2.46 -49.93 -27.03
C MET A 1 -1.84 -48.62 -26.55
N PRO A 2 -0.94 -47.97 -27.30
CA PRO A 2 -0.38 -46.69 -26.88
C PRO A 2 -1.30 -45.54 -27.27
N TYR A 3 -1.58 -44.65 -26.31
CA TYR A 3 -2.39 -43.45 -26.46
C TYR A 3 -1.55 -42.36 -27.13
N THR A 4 -1.83 -42.07 -28.41
CA THR A 4 -1.23 -40.94 -29.14
C THR A 4 -2.01 -39.67 -28.79
N ASN A 5 -1.45 -38.81 -27.94
CA ASN A 5 -2.04 -37.50 -27.64
C ASN A 5 -1.86 -36.52 -28.83
N PRO A 6 -2.94 -35.97 -29.41
CA PRO A 6 -2.89 -35.16 -30.63
C PRO A 6 -2.52 -33.67 -30.42
N PHE A 7 -2.07 -33.27 -29.22
CA PHE A 7 -1.82 -31.85 -28.89
C PHE A 7 -0.38 -31.36 -29.13
N ARG A 8 0.52 -32.18 -29.68
CA ARG A 8 1.94 -31.81 -29.91
C ARG A 8 2.20 -31.00 -31.20
N MET A 9 1.28 -30.16 -31.69
CA MET A 9 1.50 -29.50 -32.99
C MET A 9 1.19 -27.99 -33.09
N ALA A 10 0.99 -27.26 -32.00
CA ALA A 10 0.57 -25.85 -32.12
C ALA A 10 1.25 -24.84 -31.19
N VAL A 11 2.37 -25.16 -30.53
CA VAL A 11 3.08 -24.17 -29.69
C VAL A 11 4.57 -24.20 -29.97
N ASP A 12 4.92 -24.02 -31.23
CA ASP A 12 6.23 -23.51 -31.63
C ASP A 12 5.95 -22.33 -32.56
N ILE A 13 6.47 -21.17 -32.20
CA ILE A 13 6.49 -19.84 -32.88
C ILE A 13 5.97 -18.78 -31.90
N GLY A 14 6.92 -18.07 -31.27
CA GLY A 14 6.62 -16.91 -30.42
C GLY A 14 7.66 -16.56 -29.35
N MET A 15 8.84 -17.18 -29.37
CA MET A 15 9.99 -16.75 -28.57
C MET A 15 10.61 -15.49 -29.18
N MET A 16 10.32 -14.31 -28.63
CA MET A 16 11.16 -13.10 -28.73
C MET A 16 10.87 -12.20 -27.52
N LEU A 17 11.79 -12.16 -26.55
CA LEU A 17 12.78 -11.07 -26.36
C LEU A 17 12.15 -9.73 -25.93
N ALA A 18 12.32 -9.37 -24.64
CA ALA A 18 13.10 -8.19 -24.22
C ALA A 18 12.85 -7.87 -22.74
N PHE A 19 13.84 -8.23 -21.92
CA PHE A 19 14.11 -7.60 -20.62
C PHE A 19 14.80 -6.26 -20.88
N ALA A 20 14.30 -5.14 -20.33
CA ALA A 20 15.11 -3.95 -20.09
C ALA A 20 14.47 -3.06 -19.02
N LEU A 21 15.12 -3.08 -17.87
CA LEU A 21 14.98 -2.21 -16.71
C LEU A 21 15.62 -0.85 -17.03
N THR A 22 14.93 0.29 -16.83
CA THR A 22 15.56 1.57 -16.45
C THR A 22 14.49 2.61 -16.11
N ALA A 23 14.48 3.04 -14.86
CA ALA A 23 13.94 4.33 -14.43
C ALA A 23 15.02 5.40 -14.58
N LEU A 24 14.71 6.61 -15.07
CA LEU A 24 15.25 7.87 -14.55
C LEU A 24 14.52 9.09 -15.15
N PHE A 25 13.97 9.90 -14.26
CA PHE A 25 13.34 11.19 -14.48
C PHE A 25 14.40 12.30 -14.47
N VAL A 26 14.57 13.09 -15.54
CA VAL A 26 15.23 14.41 -15.47
C VAL A 26 14.57 15.42 -16.42
N LEU A 27 14.24 16.54 -15.79
CA LEU A 27 13.57 17.77 -16.18
C LEU A 27 14.45 18.68 -17.08
N LEU A 28 13.87 19.20 -18.16
CA LEU A 28 14.33 20.38 -18.93
C LEU A 28 13.29 21.49 -18.71
N PRO A 29 13.68 22.78 -18.53
CA PRO A 29 13.97 23.60 -19.71
C PRO A 29 15.00 24.74 -19.51
N GLY A 30 15.48 25.29 -20.63
CA GLY A 30 15.65 26.75 -20.74
C GLY A 30 17.07 27.32 -20.68
N THR A 31 17.76 27.27 -21.81
CA THR A 31 18.80 28.19 -22.33
C THR A 31 18.40 29.67 -22.17
N GLN A 32 19.21 30.71 -21.89
CA GLN A 32 20.58 31.09 -22.28
C GLN A 32 21.14 32.19 -21.34
N PRO A 33 22.47 32.43 -21.27
CA PRO A 33 23.07 33.65 -20.72
C PRO A 33 23.48 34.63 -21.84
N LEU A 34 23.33 35.95 -21.60
CA LEU A 34 24.06 36.97 -22.36
C LEU A 34 24.52 38.09 -21.42
N LEU A 35 25.84 38.18 -21.26
CA LEU A 35 26.57 39.31 -20.70
C LEU A 35 26.74 40.36 -21.78
N THR A 36 26.33 41.62 -21.58
CA THR A 36 26.87 42.79 -22.30
C THR A 36 26.60 44.10 -21.54
N ASP A 37 27.71 44.77 -21.25
CA ASP A 37 28.00 46.20 -21.00
C ASP A 37 27.33 47.06 -19.91
N ALA A 38 28.21 47.48 -19.00
CA ALA A 38 28.52 48.83 -18.57
C ALA A 38 27.69 50.01 -19.11
N ALA A 39 27.18 50.85 -18.21
CA ALA A 39 27.65 52.24 -18.08
C ALA A 39 26.90 53.00 -16.96
N PHE A 40 27.56 54.08 -16.52
CA PHE A 40 27.04 55.30 -15.90
C PHE A 40 27.25 55.52 -14.39
N LEU A 41 28.34 56.27 -14.18
CA LEU A 41 28.64 57.30 -13.20
C LEU A 41 27.47 57.88 -12.37
N THR A 42 27.76 57.97 -11.07
CA THR A 42 27.36 58.93 -10.04
C THR A 42 26.44 60.09 -10.46
N SER A 43 25.28 60.19 -9.80
CA SER A 43 24.63 61.48 -9.51
C SER A 43 23.93 61.42 -8.15
N THR A 44 24.30 62.35 -7.29
CA THR A 44 23.75 62.63 -5.95
C THR A 44 22.41 63.36 -6.04
N GLY A 45 21.45 63.05 -5.17
CA GLY A 45 20.37 63.99 -4.86
C GLY A 45 19.06 63.41 -4.32
N THR A 46 18.79 63.73 -3.05
CA THR A 46 17.46 64.10 -2.51
C THR A 46 16.34 63.04 -2.49
N ALA A 47 16.03 62.58 -1.26
CA ALA A 47 14.77 61.92 -0.93
C ALA A 47 13.59 62.92 -0.90
N PRO A 48 12.39 62.46 -1.32
CA PRO A 48 11.14 62.81 -0.64
C PRO A 48 10.40 61.54 -0.13
N PRO A 49 9.53 61.66 0.89
CA PRO A 49 9.05 60.55 1.70
C PRO A 49 8.04 59.66 0.97
N ALA A 50 8.26 58.34 1.03
CA ALA A 50 7.32 57.35 0.55
C ALA A 50 6.11 57.25 1.50
N SER A 51 4.95 57.55 0.91
CA SER A 51 3.60 57.24 1.38
C SER A 51 3.52 55.84 2.01
N MET A 52 2.95 55.74 3.21
CA MET A 52 2.57 54.47 3.83
C MET A 52 1.43 53.84 3.01
N ALA A 53 1.80 53.10 1.97
CA ALA A 53 0.94 52.10 1.38
C ALA A 53 0.82 50.94 2.38
N SER A 54 -0.36 50.82 2.98
CA SER A 54 -0.77 49.65 3.75
C SER A 54 -0.56 48.39 2.92
N HIS A 55 0.49 47.63 3.26
CA HIS A 55 0.64 46.27 2.78
C HIS A 55 -0.40 45.42 3.51
N ALA A 56 -1.55 45.22 2.87
CA ALA A 56 -2.47 44.16 3.23
C ALA A 56 -1.85 42.83 2.77
N GLU A 57 -0.96 42.28 3.59
CA GLU A 57 -0.50 40.91 3.41
C GLU A 57 -1.65 39.97 3.74
N THR A 58 -2.38 39.57 2.68
CA THR A 58 -3.43 38.56 2.79
C THR A 58 -2.74 37.21 2.90
N ALA A 59 -2.42 36.79 4.13
CA ALA A 59 -1.99 35.43 4.39
C ALA A 59 -3.18 34.48 4.20
N ALA A 60 -3.30 33.90 3.00
CA ALA A 60 -4.16 32.74 2.78
C ALA A 60 -3.56 31.54 3.54
N GLY A 61 -3.88 31.43 4.83
CA GLY A 61 -3.52 30.28 5.64
C GLY A 61 -4.21 29.03 5.09
N LYS A 62 -3.50 28.24 4.28
CA LYS A 62 -3.86 26.83 4.06
C LYS A 62 -3.59 26.11 5.38
N GLY A 63 -4.62 25.99 6.22
CA GLY A 63 -4.56 25.12 7.40
C GLY A 63 -4.43 23.68 6.94
N ALA A 64 -3.20 23.15 6.92
CA ALA A 64 -2.98 21.72 6.88
C ALA A 64 -3.35 21.21 8.28
N VAL A 65 -4.58 20.71 8.43
CA VAL A 65 -4.97 19.98 9.64
C VAL A 65 -4.29 18.62 9.55
N SER A 66 -3.21 18.44 10.29
CA SER A 66 -2.59 17.12 10.50
C SER A 66 -3.50 16.34 11.44
N ILE A 67 -4.34 15.46 10.88
CA ILE A 67 -5.15 14.54 11.65
C ILE A 67 -4.34 13.26 11.80
N GLU A 68 -4.18 12.80 13.02
CA GLU A 68 -3.55 11.51 13.30
C GLU A 68 -4.44 10.40 12.76
N PRO A 69 -3.91 9.42 12.00
CA PRO A 69 -4.67 8.26 11.60
C PRO A 69 -5.26 7.58 12.82
N HIS A 70 -6.49 7.06 12.72
CA HIS A 70 -7.13 6.33 13.82
C HIS A 70 -7.44 4.88 13.45
N VAL A 71 -7.08 4.44 12.23
CA VAL A 71 -7.25 3.07 11.77
C VAL A 71 -6.06 2.65 10.94
N ALA A 72 -5.57 1.43 11.13
CA ALA A 72 -4.63 0.79 10.21
C ALA A 72 -5.31 -0.39 9.52
N THR A 73 -4.94 -0.64 8.27
CA THR A 73 -5.30 -1.85 7.55
C THR A 73 -4.04 -2.60 7.19
N ALA A 74 -3.98 -3.89 7.53
CA ALA A 74 -2.85 -4.74 7.21
C ALA A 74 -3.29 -5.87 6.27
N ALA A 75 -2.43 -6.22 5.31
CA ALA A 75 -2.61 -7.37 4.45
C ALA A 75 -1.51 -8.40 4.77
N ILE A 76 -1.92 -9.54 5.32
CA ILE A 76 -1.04 -10.60 5.79
C ILE A 76 -1.30 -11.88 4.98
N GLY A 77 -0.24 -12.59 4.65
CA GLY A 77 -0.25 -13.81 3.85
C GLY A 77 0.33 -15.00 4.57
N VAL A 78 -0.21 -16.17 4.21
CA VAL A 78 0.36 -17.48 4.50
C VAL A 78 0.65 -18.16 3.17
N GLU A 79 1.91 -18.50 2.94
CA GLU A 79 2.35 -19.29 1.80
C GLU A 79 2.87 -20.66 2.25
N VAL A 80 2.38 -21.72 1.62
CA VAL A 80 2.78 -23.10 1.90
C VAL A 80 3.20 -23.79 0.62
N LEU A 81 4.30 -24.52 0.69
CA LEU A 81 4.78 -25.39 -0.37
C LEU A 81 4.49 -26.85 -0.04
N SER A 82 3.83 -27.58 -0.93
CA SER A 82 3.60 -29.03 -0.72
C SER A 82 3.71 -29.84 -2.01
N PRO A 83 3.95 -31.17 -1.91
CA PRO A 83 4.03 -32.06 -3.08
C PRO A 83 2.71 -32.20 -3.83
N THR A 84 1.57 -32.00 -3.16
CA THR A 84 0.24 -32.08 -3.77
C THR A 84 -0.58 -30.82 -3.53
N VAL A 85 -1.48 -30.51 -4.46
CA VAL A 85 -2.44 -29.40 -4.34
C VAL A 85 -3.30 -29.52 -3.07
N LYS A 86 -3.73 -30.75 -2.76
CA LYS A 86 -4.62 -31.01 -1.61
C LYS A 86 -3.92 -30.74 -0.29
N GLU A 87 -2.68 -31.19 -0.15
CA GLU A 87 -1.87 -30.90 1.05
C GLU A 87 -1.57 -29.41 1.17
N ALA A 88 -1.17 -28.74 0.09
CA ALA A 88 -0.87 -27.31 0.09
C ALA A 88 -2.09 -26.49 0.54
N SER A 89 -3.26 -26.78 -0.04
CA SER A 89 -4.51 -26.10 0.30
C SER A 89 -4.94 -26.36 1.75
N SER A 90 -4.89 -27.62 2.20
CA SER A 90 -5.30 -27.97 3.57
C SER A 90 -4.36 -27.38 4.61
N ALA A 91 -3.05 -27.37 4.35
CA ALA A 91 -2.07 -26.78 5.25
C ALA A 91 -2.21 -25.25 5.32
N ALA A 92 -2.38 -24.58 4.18
CA ALA A 92 -2.62 -23.14 4.15
C ALA A 92 -3.91 -22.75 4.89
N GLN A 93 -4.98 -23.54 4.79
CA GLN A 93 -6.23 -23.31 5.52
C GLN A 93 -6.08 -23.53 7.04
N ALA A 94 -5.33 -24.54 7.45
CA ALA A 94 -5.08 -24.81 8.87
C ALA A 94 -4.31 -23.65 9.52
N VAL A 95 -3.20 -23.24 8.91
CA VAL A 95 -2.41 -22.09 9.41
C VAL A 95 -3.24 -20.81 9.40
N MET A 96 -4.07 -20.58 8.37
CA MET A 96 -4.95 -19.41 8.36
C MET A 96 -5.97 -19.41 9.51
N THR A 97 -6.44 -20.58 9.92
CA THR A 97 -7.34 -20.72 11.08
C THR A 97 -6.61 -20.37 12.37
N ASP A 98 -5.36 -20.81 12.51
CA ASP A 98 -4.53 -20.48 13.67
C ASP A 98 -4.22 -18.98 13.73
N VAL A 99 -3.89 -18.36 12.59
CA VAL A 99 -3.69 -16.91 12.47
C VAL A 99 -4.97 -16.15 12.84
N TRP A 100 -6.13 -16.56 12.32
CA TRP A 100 -7.41 -15.97 12.70
C TRP A 100 -7.62 -16.01 14.22
N ALA A 101 -7.43 -17.16 14.84
CA ALA A 101 -7.61 -17.32 16.29
C ALA A 101 -6.62 -16.45 17.09
N ALA A 102 -5.38 -16.33 16.63
CA ALA A 102 -4.39 -15.47 17.27
C ALA A 102 -4.76 -13.99 17.18
N LEU A 103 -5.33 -13.53 16.07
CA LEU A 103 -5.79 -12.16 15.90
C LEU A 103 -6.97 -11.83 16.81
N VAL A 104 -7.95 -12.73 16.91
CA VAL A 104 -9.09 -12.58 17.83
C VAL A 104 -8.61 -12.53 19.29
N ALA A 105 -7.59 -13.31 19.65
CA ALA A 105 -6.98 -13.26 20.97
C ALA A 105 -6.28 -11.93 21.29
N GLN A 106 -5.91 -11.14 20.28
CA GLN A 106 -5.37 -9.78 20.43
C GLN A 106 -6.47 -8.69 20.43
N ASN A 107 -7.74 -9.07 20.63
CA ASN A 107 -8.90 -8.17 20.61
C ASN A 107 -9.20 -7.54 19.24
N VAL A 108 -8.76 -8.16 18.14
CA VAL A 108 -9.25 -7.80 16.80
C VAL A 108 -10.63 -8.40 16.62
N ASP A 109 -11.62 -7.57 16.26
CA ASP A 109 -12.98 -8.03 16.02
C ASP A 109 -13.03 -8.95 14.79
N GLU A 110 -13.80 -10.03 14.86
CA GLU A 110 -13.97 -10.97 13.74
C GLU A 110 -14.50 -10.29 12.47
N SER A 111 -15.30 -9.24 12.60
CA SER A 111 -15.82 -8.45 11.46
C SER A 111 -14.75 -7.59 10.78
N ASP A 112 -13.67 -7.28 11.50
CA ASP A 112 -12.52 -6.53 11.00
C ASP A 112 -11.48 -7.45 10.33
N ILE A 113 -11.67 -8.77 10.38
CA ILE A 113 -10.82 -9.78 9.75
C ILE A 113 -11.53 -10.34 8.50
N ARG A 114 -10.88 -10.23 7.34
CA ARG A 114 -11.42 -10.73 6.06
C ARG A 114 -10.38 -11.54 5.29
N ILE A 115 -10.65 -12.83 5.10
CA ILE A 115 -9.89 -13.68 4.18
C ILE A 115 -10.34 -13.36 2.76
N SER A 116 -9.41 -12.97 1.89
CA SER A 116 -9.76 -12.45 0.56
C SER A 116 -9.48 -13.44 -0.56
N HIS A 117 -8.33 -14.13 -0.56
CA HIS A 117 -7.93 -14.93 -1.72
C HIS A 117 -7.07 -16.14 -1.35
N LEU A 118 -7.46 -17.32 -1.83
CA LEU A 118 -6.60 -18.49 -1.95
C LEU A 118 -6.14 -18.63 -3.40
N ASN A 119 -4.84 -18.59 -3.62
CA ASN A 119 -4.22 -18.83 -4.91
C ASN A 119 -3.32 -20.05 -4.84
N ILE A 120 -3.37 -20.92 -5.85
CA ILE A 120 -2.52 -22.12 -5.92
C ILE A 120 -1.90 -22.22 -7.30
N PHE A 121 -0.58 -22.36 -7.36
CA PHE A 121 0.15 -22.54 -8.60
C PHE A 121 1.23 -23.63 -8.46
N ALA A 122 1.56 -24.26 -9.58
CA ALA A 122 2.64 -25.25 -9.62
C ALA A 122 3.97 -24.52 -9.89
N GLU A 123 4.94 -24.75 -9.02
CA GLU A 123 6.34 -24.42 -9.27
C GLU A 123 6.92 -25.48 -10.21
N ARG A 124 7.28 -25.03 -11.42
CA ARG A 124 7.84 -25.87 -12.49
C ARG A 124 9.27 -25.50 -12.83
N LEU A 125 9.85 -24.49 -12.18
CA LEU A 125 11.20 -24.03 -12.43
C LEU A 125 11.99 -24.15 -11.14
N GLY A 126 13.11 -24.87 -11.18
CA GLY A 126 14.06 -24.97 -10.09
C GLY A 126 15.41 -24.37 -10.47
N PRO A 127 16.41 -24.47 -9.57
CA PRO A 127 17.75 -23.93 -9.81
C PRO A 127 18.42 -24.47 -11.08
N ASP A 128 18.13 -25.73 -11.44
CA ASP A 128 18.74 -26.44 -12.57
C ASP A 128 17.89 -26.40 -13.87
N GLY A 129 16.81 -25.60 -13.89
CA GLY A 129 15.90 -25.50 -15.03
C GLY A 129 14.51 -26.08 -14.74
N LEU A 130 13.82 -26.57 -15.79
CA LEU A 130 12.46 -27.11 -15.65
C LEU A 130 12.45 -28.34 -14.73
N LEU A 131 11.59 -28.29 -13.72
CA LEU A 131 11.34 -29.41 -12.81
C LEU A 131 10.58 -30.52 -13.53
N ASN A 132 10.98 -31.76 -13.31
CA ASN A 132 10.21 -32.92 -13.76
C ASN A 132 8.87 -32.99 -12.98
N GLU A 133 7.87 -33.72 -13.48
CA GLU A 133 6.57 -33.88 -12.78
C GLU A 133 6.74 -34.39 -11.34
N ASN A 134 7.71 -35.27 -11.10
CA ASN A 134 8.02 -35.82 -9.78
C ASN A 134 8.72 -34.83 -8.83
N GLN A 135 9.19 -33.70 -9.35
CA GLN A 135 9.85 -32.63 -8.59
C GLN A 135 8.99 -31.38 -8.48
N SER A 136 7.88 -31.30 -9.23
CA SER A 136 6.96 -30.17 -9.19
C SER A 136 6.37 -30.04 -7.78
N ARG A 137 6.37 -28.81 -7.28
CA ARG A 137 5.77 -28.46 -5.98
C ARG A 137 4.60 -27.53 -6.22
N TYR A 138 3.66 -27.50 -5.29
CA TYR A 138 2.50 -26.61 -5.35
C TYR A 138 2.62 -25.56 -4.26
N HIS A 139 2.66 -24.30 -4.69
CA HIS A 139 2.55 -23.15 -3.80
C HIS A 139 1.07 -22.85 -3.61
N ALA A 140 0.63 -22.80 -2.36
CA ALA A 140 -0.65 -22.26 -1.97
C ALA A 140 -0.39 -20.98 -1.15
N SER A 141 -0.96 -19.87 -1.60
CA SER A 141 -0.90 -18.59 -0.88
C SER A 141 -2.30 -18.16 -0.50
N ASN A 142 -2.51 -17.78 0.75
CA ASN A 142 -3.76 -17.22 1.25
C ASN A 142 -3.51 -15.85 1.88
N THR A 143 -4.33 -14.86 1.54
CA THR A 143 -4.21 -13.49 2.04
C THR A 143 -5.42 -13.11 2.89
N LEU A 144 -5.14 -12.51 4.04
CA LEU A 144 -6.10 -12.02 5.02
C LEU A 144 -5.86 -10.52 5.24
N HIS A 145 -6.95 -9.75 5.20
CA HIS A 145 -6.98 -8.32 5.45
C HIS A 145 -7.54 -8.06 6.84
N ILE A 146 -6.84 -7.23 7.61
CA ILE A 146 -7.17 -6.89 8.99
C ILE A 146 -7.38 -5.39 9.06
N THR A 147 -8.42 -4.97 9.77
CA THR A 147 -8.61 -3.58 10.18
C THR A 147 -8.28 -3.47 11.67
N ILE A 148 -7.30 -2.65 12.03
CA ILE A 148 -6.84 -2.44 13.39
C ILE A 148 -7.24 -1.03 13.81
N ARG A 149 -8.11 -0.93 14.79
CA ARG A 149 -8.64 0.35 15.31
C ARG A 149 -7.79 0.92 16.44
N ASP A 150 -7.08 0.04 17.14
CA ASP A 150 -6.14 0.42 18.21
C ASP A 150 -4.71 0.35 17.67
N LEU A 151 -4.15 1.51 17.32
CA LEU A 151 -2.81 1.60 16.73
C LEU A 151 -1.70 1.21 17.71
N ASP A 152 -1.93 1.33 19.02
CA ASP A 152 -0.96 0.96 20.05
C ASP A 152 -0.78 -0.57 20.13
N SER A 153 -1.77 -1.32 19.64
CA SER A 153 -1.77 -2.79 19.62
C SER A 153 -1.16 -3.40 18.35
N ILE A 154 -0.83 -2.60 17.33
CA ILE A 154 -0.40 -3.09 16.00
C ILE A 154 0.78 -4.05 16.10
N ASP A 155 1.82 -3.69 16.85
CA ASP A 155 3.02 -4.50 16.97
C ASP A 155 2.69 -5.87 17.56
N ALA A 156 1.86 -5.91 18.61
CA ALA A 156 1.41 -7.16 19.24
C ALA A 156 0.51 -7.99 18.32
N VAL A 157 -0.36 -7.35 17.53
CA VAL A 157 -1.22 -8.01 16.54
C VAL A 157 -0.39 -8.65 15.43
N LEU A 158 0.59 -7.91 14.89
CA LEU A 158 1.48 -8.42 13.84
C LEU A 158 2.36 -9.55 14.37
N ASP A 159 2.96 -9.40 15.55
CA ASP A 159 3.77 -10.44 16.18
C ASP A 159 2.96 -11.71 16.45
N ALA A 160 1.71 -11.58 16.92
CA ALA A 160 0.82 -12.72 17.12
C ALA A 160 0.49 -13.43 15.79
N ALA A 161 0.25 -12.68 14.71
CA ALA A 161 0.00 -13.27 13.40
C ALA A 161 1.23 -14.04 12.89
N ILE A 162 2.44 -13.47 13.03
CA ILE A 162 3.69 -14.12 12.63
C ILE A 162 3.93 -15.38 13.47
N ALA A 163 3.74 -15.30 14.79
CA ALA A 163 3.89 -16.44 15.68
C ALA A 163 2.90 -17.57 15.37
N ALA A 164 1.71 -17.24 14.87
CA ALA A 164 0.70 -18.20 14.42
C ALA A 164 0.97 -18.81 13.04
N GLY A 165 1.98 -18.31 12.30
CA GLY A 165 2.42 -18.88 11.03
C GLY A 165 2.19 -18.00 9.80
N ALA A 166 1.77 -16.74 9.98
CA ALA A 166 1.88 -15.76 8.92
C ALA A 166 3.35 -15.58 8.51
N ASN A 167 3.63 -15.67 7.21
CA ASN A 167 4.98 -15.61 6.69
C ASN A 167 5.17 -14.58 5.57
N ASN A 168 4.12 -13.83 5.25
CA ASN A 168 4.18 -12.74 4.29
C ASN A 168 3.38 -11.54 4.81
N ILE A 169 3.92 -10.34 4.72
CA ILE A 169 3.21 -9.10 5.04
C ILE A 169 3.27 -8.25 3.78
N TYR A 170 2.13 -8.05 3.13
CA TYR A 170 2.04 -7.35 1.85
C TYR A 170 2.01 -5.84 2.03
N SER A 171 1.22 -5.34 2.99
CA SER A 171 1.13 -3.93 3.31
C SER A 171 0.63 -3.68 4.73
N VAL A 172 0.97 -2.50 5.25
CA VAL A 172 0.38 -1.90 6.45
C VAL A 172 0.12 -0.44 6.09
N ASP A 173 -1.14 -0.09 6.01
CA ASP A 173 -1.62 1.21 5.55
C ASP A 173 -2.36 1.91 6.68
N PHE A 174 -2.04 3.18 6.94
CA PHE A 174 -2.67 3.97 7.99
C PHE A 174 -3.68 4.94 7.35
N SER A 175 -4.88 5.02 7.91
CA SER A 175 -5.97 5.83 7.38
C SER A 175 -6.78 6.52 8.47
N LEU A 176 -7.49 7.57 8.09
CA LEU A 176 -8.53 8.15 8.93
C LEU A 176 -9.81 7.28 8.83
N PRO A 177 -10.59 7.16 9.91
CA PRO A 177 -11.92 6.58 9.84
C PRO A 177 -12.75 7.30 8.78
N ASP A 178 -13.57 6.54 8.05
CA ASP A 178 -14.46 7.08 7.02
C ASP A 178 -15.27 8.28 7.58
N PRO A 179 -15.15 9.49 7.01
CA PRO A 179 -15.83 10.67 7.51
C PRO A 179 -17.36 10.50 7.56
N ALA A 180 -17.95 9.63 6.73
CA ALA A 180 -19.37 9.32 6.79
C ALA A 180 -19.80 8.67 8.12
N ALA A 181 -18.90 7.98 8.82
CA ALA A 181 -19.15 7.43 10.15
C ALA A 181 -19.05 8.51 11.26
N VAL A 182 -18.26 9.57 11.03
CA VAL A 182 -17.97 10.64 12.02
C VAL A 182 -19.03 11.77 11.97
N GLU A 183 -19.73 11.93 10.86
CA GLU A 183 -20.81 12.94 10.72
C GLU A 183 -22.02 12.67 11.63
N SER A 184 -22.19 11.44 12.12
CA SER A 184 -23.28 11.07 13.04
C SER A 184 -23.09 11.62 14.46
N GLU A 185 -21.85 11.84 14.91
CA GLU A 185 -21.57 12.45 16.23
C GLU A 185 -21.57 13.99 16.17
N THR A 186 -21.16 14.57 15.04
CA THR A 186 -21.06 16.03 14.90
C THR A 186 -22.44 16.71 14.84
N HIS A 187 -23.47 16.03 14.33
CA HIS A 187 -24.83 16.57 14.29
C HIS A 187 -25.60 16.47 15.63
N ALA A 188 -25.12 15.72 16.62
CA ALA A 188 -25.77 15.62 17.92
C ALA A 188 -25.47 16.84 18.84
N GLY A 189 -24.41 17.61 18.56
CA GLY A 189 -24.01 18.77 19.36
C GLY A 189 -24.57 20.12 18.88
N ALA A 190 -25.13 20.20 17.67
CA ALA A 190 -25.62 21.44 17.08
C ALA A 190 -27.08 21.75 17.46
N GLY A 191 -27.35 21.83 18.77
CA GLY A 191 -28.62 22.37 19.27
C GLY A 191 -28.73 23.88 19.01
N PRO A 192 -29.92 24.42 18.70
CA PRO A 192 -30.10 25.84 18.39
C PRO A 192 -29.70 26.71 19.60
N ARG A 193 -28.74 27.63 19.41
CA ARG A 193 -28.39 28.62 20.44
C ARG A 193 -29.60 29.53 20.70
N PRO A 194 -30.08 29.66 21.95
CA PRO A 194 -31.15 30.60 22.26
C PRO A 194 -30.68 32.03 21.97
N ARG A 195 -31.49 32.78 21.23
CA ARG A 195 -31.30 34.22 21.05
C ARG A 195 -31.49 34.89 22.41
N GLN A 196 -30.43 35.44 22.96
CA GLN A 196 -30.54 36.32 24.14
C GLN A 196 -31.20 37.62 23.68
N ASN A 197 -32.26 38.02 24.39
CA ASN A 197 -32.97 39.30 24.26
C ASN A 197 -32.49 40.26 25.34
#